data_AF-A0A918UMK0-F1
#
_entry.id   AF-A0A918UMK0-F1
#
_cell.length_a   1.000
_cell.length_b   1.000
_cell.length_c   1.000
_cell.angle_alpha   90.00
_cell.angle_beta   90.00
_cell.angle_gamma   90.00
#
_symmetry.space_group_name_H-M   'P 1'
#
loop_
_entity.id
_entity.type
_entity.pdbx_description
1 polymer ?
#
loop_
_entity_poly.entity_id
_entity_poly.type
_entity_poly.pdbx_seq_one_letter_code
_entity_poly.pdbx_strand_id
1 'polypeptide(L)'
;MDAVRVALLREVLTGTEWPGAARRFAGVLRSSVVPQGGGLLLVGTEEYEPWHMAAHLVDEAAWSGLPELAPTLVRHRARPGDPPHLGVCLGRLERVRRGETLLVVAPERPEDALLERVHDARRAGATVLALDGGDAETRGLAHETLSVAADGSVVDFDMVQHLVSAAAGENSLPGSRGSRRFRDRLSRLVDQLTAPPPARW
;
A
#
# COMPACT_ATOMS: atom_id res chain seq x y z
N MET A 1 -13.32 15.23 -14.48
CA MET A 1 -13.71 13.82 -14.71
C MET A 1 -14.29 13.62 -16.10
N ASP A 2 -13.60 12.82 -16.91
CA ASP A 2 -14.11 12.24 -18.14
C ASP A 2 -14.72 10.86 -17.85
N ALA A 3 -16.04 10.77 -17.80
CA ALA A 3 -16.76 9.53 -17.48
C ALA A 3 -16.47 8.39 -18.46
N VAL A 4 -16.05 8.70 -19.69
CA VAL A 4 -15.67 7.71 -20.71
C VAL A 4 -14.34 7.07 -20.33
N ARG A 5 -13.36 7.87 -19.91
CA ARG A 5 -12.03 7.39 -19.49
C ARG A 5 -12.10 6.48 -18.26
N VAL A 6 -12.99 6.79 -17.32
CA VAL A 6 -13.27 5.93 -16.15
C VAL A 6 -13.93 4.63 -16.56
N ALA A 7 -14.88 4.66 -17.49
CA ALA A 7 -15.51 3.45 -18.00
C ALA A 7 -14.49 2.55 -18.74
N LEU A 8 -13.59 3.13 -19.52
CA LEU A 8 -12.52 2.40 -20.22
C LEU A 8 -11.51 1.78 -19.26
N LEU A 9 -11.05 2.50 -18.23
CA LEU A 9 -10.16 1.92 -17.22
C LEU A 9 -10.86 0.75 -16.49
N ARG A 10 -12.17 0.87 -16.21
CA ARG A 10 -12.95 -0.22 -15.62
C ARG A 10 -13.04 -1.42 -16.54
N GLU A 11 -13.30 -1.20 -17.81
CA GLU A 11 -13.42 -2.27 -18.79
C GLU A 11 -12.09 -3.05 -18.90
N VAL A 12 -10.97 -2.33 -19.00
CA VAL A 12 -9.62 -2.90 -19.00
C VAL A 12 -9.36 -3.69 -17.71
N LEU A 13 -9.64 -3.11 -16.55
CA LEU A 13 -9.40 -3.76 -15.27
C LEU A 13 -10.35 -4.93 -14.99
N THR A 14 -11.60 -4.89 -15.47
CA THR A 14 -12.59 -5.96 -15.27
C THR A 14 -12.21 -7.23 -16.03
N GLY A 15 -11.43 -7.09 -17.12
CA GLY A 15 -10.81 -8.21 -17.82
C GLY A 15 -9.59 -8.80 -17.11
N THR A 16 -9.16 -8.25 -15.97
CA THR A 16 -7.95 -8.69 -15.24
C THR A 16 -8.27 -9.18 -13.83
N GLU A 17 -7.33 -9.93 -13.24
CA GLU A 17 -7.44 -10.39 -11.86
C GLU A 17 -7.16 -9.28 -10.81
N TRP A 18 -6.53 -8.18 -11.24
CA TRP A 18 -5.99 -7.14 -10.36
C TRP A 18 -7.00 -6.51 -9.40
N PRO A 19 -8.23 -6.13 -9.80
CA PRO A 19 -9.21 -5.60 -8.86
C PRO A 19 -9.61 -6.60 -7.78
N GLY A 20 -9.67 -7.89 -8.12
CA GLY A 20 -9.99 -8.94 -7.17
C GLY A 20 -8.83 -9.22 -6.22
N ALA A 21 -7.62 -9.32 -6.76
CA ALA A 21 -6.40 -9.53 -5.98
C ALA A 21 -6.13 -8.38 -5.01
N ALA A 22 -6.22 -7.13 -5.49
CA ALA A 22 -6.07 -5.94 -4.65
C ALA A 22 -7.11 -5.88 -3.53
N ARG A 23 -8.38 -6.21 -3.81
CA ARG A 23 -9.43 -6.29 -2.77
C ARG A 23 -9.16 -7.34 -1.71
N ARG A 24 -8.69 -8.53 -2.10
CA ARG A 24 -8.33 -9.59 -1.16
C ARG A 24 -7.17 -9.14 -0.26
N PHE A 25 -6.10 -8.65 -0.87
CA PHE A 25 -4.93 -8.13 -0.15
C PHE A 25 -5.29 -6.99 0.80
N ALA A 26 -6.08 -6.01 0.32
CA ALA A 26 -6.56 -4.90 1.12
C ALA A 26 -7.49 -5.34 2.27
N GLY A 27 -8.23 -6.44 2.09
CA GLY A 27 -8.98 -7.11 3.14
C GLY A 27 -8.07 -7.62 4.26
N VAL A 28 -6.99 -8.32 3.90
CA VAL A 28 -5.98 -8.82 4.85
C VAL A 28 -5.31 -7.65 5.57
N LEU A 29 -4.88 -6.62 4.83
CA LEU A 29 -4.31 -5.40 5.39
C LEU A 29 -5.23 -4.81 6.47
N ARG A 30 -6.48 -4.45 6.12
CA ARG A 30 -7.45 -3.92 7.10
C ARG A 30 -7.59 -4.83 8.33
N SER A 31 -7.76 -6.14 8.12
CA SER A 31 -8.00 -7.08 9.22
C SER A 31 -6.80 -7.24 10.14
N SER A 32 -5.61 -6.87 9.68
CA SER A 32 -4.36 -6.90 10.43
C SER A 32 -4.16 -5.64 11.26
N VAL A 33 -4.63 -4.47 10.78
CA VAL A 33 -4.44 -3.18 11.47
C VAL A 33 -5.61 -2.75 12.35
N VAL A 34 -6.84 -2.85 11.86
CA VAL A 34 -8.01 -2.25 12.53
C VAL A 34 -8.25 -2.83 13.93
N PRO A 35 -8.23 -4.16 14.15
CA PRO A 35 -8.41 -4.72 15.49
C PRO A 35 -7.31 -4.34 16.49
N GLN A 36 -6.14 -3.91 16.00
CA GLN A 36 -4.99 -3.51 16.81
C GLN A 36 -5.01 -2.01 17.15
N GLY A 37 -5.98 -1.24 16.62
CA GLY A 37 -6.04 0.20 16.80
C GLY A 37 -4.97 0.97 16.01
N GLY A 38 -4.41 0.37 14.94
CA GLY A 38 -3.37 0.97 14.10
C GLY A 38 -2.04 0.23 14.19
N GLY A 39 -0.93 0.96 14.03
CA GLY A 39 0.42 0.38 14.02
C GLY A 39 0.83 -0.18 12.66
N LEU A 40 0.31 0.38 11.56
CA LEU A 40 0.81 0.10 10.22
C LEU A 40 2.14 0.82 9.98
N LEU A 41 3.19 0.06 9.73
CA LEU A 41 4.47 0.53 9.25
C LEU A 41 4.58 0.22 7.76
N LEU A 42 5.01 1.20 6.97
CA LEU A 42 5.20 1.06 5.53
C LEU A 42 6.66 1.27 5.19
N VAL A 43 7.29 0.32 4.51
CA VAL A 43 8.71 0.40 4.12
C VAL A 43 8.87 -0.09 2.69
N GLY A 44 9.82 0.48 1.94
CA GLY A 44 10.27 -0.05 0.65
C GLY A 44 11.78 -0.19 0.62
N THR A 45 12.37 -0.29 -0.56
CA THR A 45 13.82 -0.43 -0.75
C THR A 45 14.53 0.92 -0.62
N GLU A 46 15.86 0.93 -0.63
CA GLU A 46 16.63 2.18 -0.58
C GLU A 46 16.39 3.03 -1.84
N GLU A 47 16.16 2.37 -2.98
CA GLU A 47 15.86 3.01 -4.27
C GLU A 47 14.38 3.33 -4.46
N TYR A 48 13.50 2.67 -3.70
CA TYR A 48 12.05 2.82 -3.80
C TYR A 48 11.40 3.08 -2.43
N GLU A 49 11.22 4.36 -2.07
CA GLU A 49 10.41 4.73 -0.90
C GLU A 49 8.92 4.81 -1.31
N PRO A 50 7.99 4.07 -0.67
CA PRO A 50 6.58 3.96 -1.08
C PRO A 50 5.74 5.14 -0.57
N TRP A 51 6.23 6.36 -0.77
CA TRP A 51 5.60 7.59 -0.28
C TRP A 51 4.23 7.83 -0.93
N HIS A 52 4.05 7.46 -2.20
CA HIS A 52 2.77 7.52 -2.90
C HIS A 52 1.69 6.68 -2.21
N MET A 53 2.00 5.41 -1.91
CA MET A 53 1.06 4.53 -1.21
C MET A 53 0.76 5.04 0.21
N ALA A 54 1.77 5.55 0.91
CA ALA A 54 1.56 6.18 2.22
C ALA A 54 0.52 7.31 2.15
N ALA A 55 0.67 8.23 1.19
CA ALA A 55 -0.28 9.33 0.98
C ALA A 55 -1.70 8.82 0.69
N HIS A 56 -1.84 7.82 -0.18
CA HIS A 56 -3.16 7.24 -0.49
C HIS A 56 -3.81 6.55 0.69
N LEU A 57 -3.04 5.85 1.53
CA LEU A 57 -3.58 5.23 2.73
C LEU A 57 -3.99 6.28 3.77
N VAL A 58 -3.31 7.42 3.86
CA VAL A 58 -3.74 8.56 4.69
C VAL A 58 -5.07 9.14 4.19
N ASP A 59 -5.20 9.39 2.90
CA ASP A 59 -6.45 9.88 2.30
C ASP A 59 -7.61 8.90 2.55
N GLU A 60 -7.36 7.61 2.33
CA GLU A 60 -8.36 6.57 2.52
C GLU A 60 -8.70 6.34 3.99
N ALA A 61 -7.75 6.49 4.92
CA ALA A 61 -8.02 6.51 6.35
C ALA A 61 -9.01 7.63 6.71
N ALA A 62 -8.77 8.84 6.21
CA ALA A 62 -9.64 9.99 6.43
C ALA A 62 -11.03 9.79 5.81
N TRP A 63 -11.11 9.28 4.58
CA TRP A 63 -12.38 9.11 3.88
C TRP A 63 -13.24 7.95 4.36
N SER A 64 -12.60 6.86 4.80
CA SER A 64 -13.29 5.66 5.29
C SER A 64 -13.64 5.73 6.78
N GLY A 65 -13.11 6.72 7.51
CA GLY A 65 -13.24 6.81 8.96
C GLY A 65 -12.46 5.72 9.70
N LEU A 66 -11.40 5.19 9.09
CA LEU A 66 -10.48 4.21 9.68
C LEU A 66 -9.10 4.85 9.86
N PRO A 67 -8.87 5.62 10.95
CA PRO A 67 -7.57 6.23 11.21
C PRO A 67 -6.44 5.20 11.31
N GLU A 68 -6.75 3.94 11.64
CA GLU A 68 -5.81 2.83 11.75
C GLU A 68 -5.10 2.49 10.43
N LEU A 69 -5.67 2.90 9.29
CA LEU A 69 -5.06 2.71 7.97
C LEU A 69 -3.95 3.70 7.66
N ALA A 70 -3.84 4.82 8.39
CA ALA A 70 -2.79 5.80 8.16
C ALA A 70 -1.43 5.20 8.56
N PRO A 71 -0.50 4.97 7.61
CA PRO A 71 0.75 4.30 7.91
C PRO A 71 1.79 5.28 8.50
N THR A 72 2.73 4.73 9.26
CA THR A 72 4.03 5.38 9.47
C THR A 72 4.96 4.97 8.35
N LEU A 73 5.37 5.92 7.49
CA LEU A 73 6.38 5.69 6.46
C LEU A 73 7.76 5.56 7.12
N VAL A 74 8.37 4.39 7.02
CA VAL A 74 9.73 4.10 7.47
C VAL A 74 10.69 4.32 6.31
N ARG A 75 11.62 5.24 6.49
CA ARG A 75 12.51 5.74 5.43
C ARG A 75 13.93 5.21 5.59
N HIS A 76 14.62 5.04 4.47
CA HIS A 76 16.04 4.71 4.46
C HIS A 76 16.88 5.94 4.81
N ARG A 77 16.43 7.11 4.37
CA ARG A 77 17.18 8.38 4.51
C ARG A 77 16.31 9.51 5.07
N ALA A 78 15.91 9.39 6.34
CA ALA A 78 15.32 10.51 7.09
C ALA A 78 16.38 11.58 7.38
N ARG A 79 16.08 12.85 7.11
CA ARG A 79 17.03 13.95 7.33
C ARG A 79 16.82 14.60 8.71
N PRO A 80 17.89 15.09 9.36
CA PRO A 80 17.75 15.91 10.55
C PRO A 80 16.85 17.12 10.27
N GLY A 81 15.81 17.31 11.09
CA GLY A 81 14.84 18.39 10.92
C GLY A 81 13.65 18.07 10.01
N ASP A 82 13.58 16.86 9.42
CA ASP A 82 12.36 16.41 8.76
C ASP A 82 11.16 16.45 9.74
N PRO A 83 9.96 16.82 9.27
CA PRO A 83 8.75 16.74 10.08
C PRO A 83 8.62 15.35 10.73
N PRO A 84 8.02 15.21 11.93
CA PRO A 84 7.98 13.94 12.65
C PRO A 84 7.45 12.75 11.83
N HIS A 85 6.49 12.99 10.94
CA HIS A 85 5.90 11.96 10.07
C HIS A 85 6.79 11.56 8.87
N LEU A 86 7.86 12.32 8.58
CA LEU A 86 8.90 12.03 7.59
C LEU A 86 10.26 11.69 8.22
N GLY A 87 10.38 11.81 9.54
CA GLY A 87 11.62 11.61 10.29
C GLY A 87 11.86 10.17 10.77
N VAL A 88 10.98 9.22 10.42
CA VAL A 88 11.07 7.84 10.91
C VAL A 88 12.02 7.03 10.03
N CYS A 89 13.15 6.61 10.60
CA CYS A 89 14.18 5.83 9.90
C CYS A 89 14.02 4.31 10.11
N LEU A 90 14.81 3.52 9.35
CA LEU A 90 14.84 2.05 9.44
C LEU A 90 15.02 1.48 10.86
N GLY A 91 15.69 2.20 11.76
CA GLY A 91 15.81 1.79 13.18
C GLY A 91 14.47 1.68 13.90
N ARG A 92 13.36 2.13 13.30
CA ARG A 92 12.00 1.87 13.79
C ARG A 92 11.62 0.38 13.71
N LEU A 93 12.15 -0.37 12.74
CA LEU A 93 11.84 -1.78 12.54
C LEU A 93 12.35 -2.66 13.69
N GLU A 94 13.46 -2.27 14.32
CA GLU A 94 14.05 -2.97 15.47
C GLU A 94 13.15 -2.90 16.73
N ARG A 95 12.23 -1.93 16.77
CA ARG A 95 11.32 -1.72 17.90
C ARG A 95 9.93 -2.30 17.66
N VAL A 96 9.75 -3.02 16.55
CA VAL A 96 8.46 -3.61 16.20
C VAL A 96 8.05 -4.67 17.21
N ARG A 97 6.77 -4.72 17.54
CA ARG A 97 6.20 -5.66 18.51
C ARG A 97 4.98 -6.37 17.95
N ARG A 98 4.58 -7.44 18.65
CA ARG A 98 3.30 -8.12 18.41
C ARG A 98 2.14 -7.12 18.42
N GLY A 99 1.27 -7.24 17.40
CA GLY A 99 0.14 -6.32 17.20
C GLY A 99 0.42 -5.22 16.16
N GLU A 100 1.68 -5.03 15.76
CA GLU A 100 2.01 -4.12 14.65
C GLU A 100 2.01 -4.84 13.31
N THR A 101 1.70 -4.11 12.24
CA THR A 101 1.70 -4.62 10.86
C THR A 101 2.80 -3.93 10.07
N LEU A 102 3.69 -4.70 9.47
CA LEU A 102 4.72 -4.21 8.56
C LEU A 102 4.31 -4.53 7.12
N LEU A 103 4.06 -3.51 6.32
CA LEU A 103 3.83 -3.63 4.88
C LEU A 103 5.12 -3.26 4.13
N VAL A 104 5.70 -4.25 3.48
CA VAL A 104 6.85 -4.09 2.57
C VAL A 104 6.31 -3.82 1.16
N VAL A 105 6.75 -2.74 0.53
CA VAL A 105 6.35 -2.35 -0.83
C VAL A 105 7.59 -2.17 -1.68
N ALA A 106 7.85 -3.12 -2.57
CA ALA A 106 9.13 -3.20 -3.27
C ALA A 106 8.94 -3.80 -4.68
N PRO A 107 8.94 -2.97 -5.75
CA PRO A 107 8.82 -3.48 -7.12
C PRO A 107 10.01 -4.36 -7.53
N GLU A 108 11.16 -4.18 -6.88
CA GLU A 108 12.36 -4.99 -7.04
C GLU A 108 12.73 -5.69 -5.73
N ARG A 109 13.65 -6.66 -5.79
CA ARG A 109 14.09 -7.39 -4.60
C ARG A 109 14.68 -6.42 -3.56
N PRO A 110 14.20 -6.44 -2.30
CA PRO A 110 14.81 -5.67 -1.22
C PRO A 110 16.27 -6.05 -0.93
N GLU A 111 17.01 -5.12 -0.35
CA GLU A 111 18.39 -5.36 0.08
C GLU A 111 18.43 -6.34 1.26
N ASP A 112 19.48 -7.16 1.35
CA ASP A 112 19.63 -8.18 2.40
C ASP A 112 19.48 -7.57 3.81
N ALA A 113 20.06 -6.39 4.02
CA ALA A 113 19.97 -5.67 5.29
C ALA A 113 18.53 -5.24 5.64
N LEU A 114 17.66 -5.03 4.65
CA LEU A 114 16.24 -4.78 4.88
C LEU A 114 15.50 -6.09 5.15
N LEU A 115 15.79 -7.15 4.39
CA LEU A 115 15.19 -8.48 4.59
C LEU A 115 15.50 -9.04 5.99
N GLU A 116 16.72 -8.85 6.50
CA GLU A 116 17.10 -9.20 7.87
C GLU A 116 16.22 -8.47 8.91
N ARG A 117 16.00 -7.16 8.74
CA ARG A 117 15.14 -6.37 9.64
C ARG A 117 13.67 -6.78 9.56
N VAL A 118 13.18 -7.13 8.37
CA VAL A 118 11.83 -7.68 8.18
C VAL A 118 11.70 -9.03 8.87
N HIS A 119 12.72 -9.88 8.76
CA HIS A 119 12.80 -11.16 9.46
C HIS A 119 12.76 -10.97 10.99
N ASP A 120 13.52 -10.03 11.53
CA ASP A 120 13.54 -9.72 12.96
C ASP A 120 12.19 -9.19 13.44
N ALA A 121 11.56 -8.28 12.68
CA ALA A 121 10.21 -7.79 12.99
C ALA A 121 9.18 -8.93 13.03
N ARG A 122 9.25 -9.87 12.07
CA ARG A 122 8.41 -11.08 12.06
C ARG A 122 8.66 -11.93 13.30
N ARG A 123 9.93 -12.17 13.66
CA ARG A 123 10.29 -12.94 14.87
C ARG A 123 9.79 -12.26 16.16
N ALA A 124 9.73 -10.93 16.19
CA ALA A 124 9.16 -10.14 17.28
C ALA A 124 7.61 -10.18 17.33
N GLY A 125 6.97 -10.83 16.34
CA GLY A 125 5.53 -11.08 16.30
C GLY A 125 4.74 -10.10 15.44
N ALA A 126 5.39 -9.31 14.59
CA ALA A 126 4.73 -8.44 13.63
C ALA A 126 3.99 -9.24 12.55
N THR A 127 2.84 -8.72 12.11
CA THR A 127 2.22 -9.19 10.86
C THR A 127 2.94 -8.55 9.68
N VAL A 128 3.73 -9.33 8.96
CA VAL A 128 4.39 -8.90 7.71
C VAL A 128 3.46 -9.14 6.51
N LEU A 129 3.25 -8.13 5.68
CA LEU A 129 2.55 -8.18 4.40
C LEU A 129 3.48 -7.65 3.31
N ALA A 130 3.34 -8.12 2.07
CA ALA A 130 4.18 -7.66 0.96
C ALA A 130 3.37 -7.32 -0.30
N LEU A 131 3.66 -6.17 -0.90
CA LEU A 131 3.29 -5.83 -2.27
C LEU A 131 4.61 -5.70 -3.06
N ASP A 132 4.93 -6.67 -3.91
CA ASP A 132 6.29 -6.81 -4.43
C ASP A 132 6.38 -7.18 -5.92
N GLY A 133 7.61 -7.28 -6.43
CA GLY A 133 7.92 -7.78 -7.78
C GLY A 133 7.93 -9.30 -7.93
N GLY A 134 7.54 -10.07 -6.91
CA GLY A 134 7.61 -11.53 -6.91
C GLY A 134 8.90 -12.15 -6.40
N ASP A 135 9.66 -11.43 -5.56
CA ASP A 135 10.87 -11.95 -4.93
C ASP A 135 10.57 -13.12 -3.97
N ALA A 136 11.41 -14.16 -4.01
CA ALA A 136 11.17 -15.39 -3.26
C ALA A 136 11.44 -15.24 -1.76
N GLU A 137 12.45 -14.44 -1.38
CA GLU A 137 12.80 -14.22 0.03
C GLU A 137 11.74 -13.36 0.71
N THR A 138 11.29 -12.30 0.05
CA THR A 138 10.18 -11.46 0.51
C THR A 138 8.92 -12.28 0.74
N ARG A 139 8.55 -13.14 -0.21
CA ARG A 139 7.43 -14.08 -0.08
C ARG A 139 7.59 -15.05 1.09
N GLY A 140 8.82 -15.51 1.37
CA GLY A 140 9.11 -16.41 2.51
C GLY A 140 8.95 -15.73 3.87
N LEU A 141 9.06 -14.41 3.93
CA LEU A 141 8.91 -13.61 5.15
C LEU A 141 7.47 -13.12 5.38
N ALA A 142 6.74 -12.84 4.31
CA ALA A 142 5.39 -12.29 4.40
C ALA A 142 4.34 -13.34 4.80
N HIS A 143 3.31 -12.90 5.54
CA HIS A 143 2.12 -13.70 5.83
C HIS A 143 1.10 -13.65 4.68
N GLU A 144 1.16 -12.59 3.86
CA GLU A 144 0.37 -12.41 2.66
C GLU A 144 1.17 -11.58 1.65
N THR A 145 1.06 -11.93 0.37
CA THR A 145 1.81 -11.30 -0.72
C THR A 145 0.90 -11.00 -1.91
N LEU A 146 0.98 -9.79 -2.44
CA LEU A 146 0.48 -9.44 -3.75
C LEU A 146 1.67 -9.12 -4.65
N SER A 147 2.05 -10.05 -5.52
CA SER A 147 3.17 -9.86 -6.44
C SER A 147 2.70 -9.31 -7.78
N VAL A 148 3.40 -8.31 -8.31
CA VAL A 148 3.22 -7.71 -9.63
C VAL A 148 4.48 -8.02 -10.44
N ALA A 149 4.40 -8.99 -11.33
CA ALA A 149 5.53 -9.35 -12.18
C ALA A 149 5.92 -8.15 -13.08
N ALA A 150 7.22 -7.86 -13.17
CA ALA A 150 7.75 -6.76 -13.98
C ALA A 150 7.58 -7.02 -15.50
N ASP A 151 7.39 -8.27 -15.91
CA ASP A 151 7.24 -8.69 -17.30
C ASP A 151 5.79 -9.10 -17.64
N GLY A 152 5.18 -8.40 -18.60
CA GLY A 152 3.92 -8.82 -19.22
C GLY A 152 2.65 -8.51 -18.45
N SER A 153 2.69 -7.80 -17.32
CA SER A 153 1.48 -7.28 -16.70
C SER A 153 0.92 -6.10 -17.51
N VAL A 154 -0.39 -6.10 -17.74
CA VAL A 154 -1.11 -4.95 -18.36
C VAL A 154 -1.20 -3.76 -17.38
N VAL A 155 -0.90 -4.00 -16.11
CA VAL A 155 -1.07 -3.06 -15.00
C VAL A 155 0.28 -2.80 -14.34
N ASP A 156 0.64 -1.53 -14.24
CA ASP A 156 1.86 -1.09 -13.56
C ASP A 156 1.76 -1.21 -12.03
N PHE A 157 2.91 -1.18 -11.37
CA PHE A 157 3.02 -1.34 -9.92
C PHE A 157 2.31 -0.22 -9.15
N ASP A 158 2.32 1.01 -9.67
CA ASP A 158 1.68 2.18 -9.06
C ASP A 158 0.14 2.05 -9.09
N MET A 159 -0.45 1.57 -10.18
CA MET A 159 -1.87 1.27 -10.29
C MET A 159 -2.30 0.22 -9.27
N VAL A 160 -1.49 -0.83 -9.05
CA VAL A 160 -1.80 -1.84 -8.02
C VAL A 160 -1.79 -1.22 -6.62
N GLN A 161 -0.83 -0.33 -6.31
CA GLN A 161 -0.84 0.41 -5.04
C GLN A 161 -2.11 1.25 -4.88
N HIS A 162 -2.55 1.95 -5.93
CA HIS A 162 -3.80 2.70 -5.88
C HIS A 162 -5.01 1.79 -5.65
N LEU A 163 -5.09 0.65 -6.33
CA LEU A 163 -6.17 -0.31 -6.16
C LEU A 163 -6.20 -0.87 -4.73
N VAL A 164 -5.04 -1.22 -4.17
CA VAL A 164 -4.93 -1.70 -2.79
C VAL A 164 -5.36 -0.64 -1.79
N SER A 165 -4.83 0.58 -1.89
CA SER A 165 -5.19 1.68 -0.98
C SER A 165 -6.68 2.01 -1.05
N ALA A 166 -7.22 2.15 -2.27
CA ALA A 166 -8.66 2.40 -2.45
C ALA A 166 -9.52 1.27 -1.92
N ALA A 167 -9.12 0.00 -2.10
CA ALA A 167 -9.84 -1.15 -1.56
C ALA A 167 -9.72 -1.27 -0.03
N ALA A 168 -8.63 -0.76 0.56
CA ALA A 168 -8.44 -0.76 2.00
C ALA A 168 -9.49 0.10 2.70
N GLY A 169 -10.02 1.15 2.06
CA GLY A 169 -11.10 1.98 2.61
C GLY A 169 -12.54 1.53 2.29
N GLU A 170 -12.77 0.40 1.59
CA GLU A 170 -14.11 0.06 1.03
C GLU A 170 -15.14 -0.46 2.06
N ASN A 171 -14.72 -1.11 3.16
CA ASN A 171 -15.59 -1.99 3.95
C ASN A 171 -15.99 -1.48 5.36
N SER A 172 -15.79 -0.20 5.66
CA SER A 172 -15.87 0.32 7.05
C SER A 172 -17.25 0.80 7.50
N LEU A 173 -18.26 0.80 6.63
CA LEU A 173 -19.61 1.29 6.97
C LEU A 173 -20.67 0.21 6.67
N PRO A 174 -21.56 -0.14 7.61
CA PRO A 174 -22.74 -0.92 7.28
C PRO A 174 -23.72 -0.01 6.52
N GLY A 175 -23.74 -0.11 5.19
CA GLY A 175 -24.70 0.67 4.40
C GLY A 175 -24.49 0.58 2.90
N SER A 176 -25.33 -0.24 2.26
CA SER A 176 -25.80 -0.19 0.86
C SER A 176 -25.00 0.63 -0.17
N ARG A 177 -24.61 -0.05 -1.26
CA ARG A 177 -24.12 0.46 -2.59
C ARG A 177 -22.61 0.43 -2.86
N GLY A 178 -21.98 -0.75 -2.69
CA GLY A 178 -20.57 -1.00 -3.04
C GLY A 178 -20.15 -0.64 -4.48
N SER A 179 -21.05 -0.55 -5.47
CA SER A 179 -20.68 -0.23 -6.86
C SER A 179 -20.61 1.26 -7.21
N ARG A 180 -21.19 2.16 -6.40
CA ARG A 180 -21.13 3.62 -6.63
C ARG A 180 -19.86 4.23 -6.04
N ARG A 181 -19.42 3.78 -4.85
CA ARG A 181 -18.23 4.32 -4.20
C ARG A 181 -16.91 3.88 -4.85
N PHE A 182 -16.82 2.63 -5.31
CA PHE A 182 -15.68 2.20 -6.13
C PHE A 182 -15.60 2.97 -7.45
N ARG A 183 -16.76 3.35 -8.02
CA ARG A 183 -16.82 4.24 -9.20
C ARG A 183 -16.20 5.60 -8.90
N ASP A 184 -16.64 6.24 -7.82
CA ASP A 184 -16.12 7.57 -7.46
C ASP A 184 -14.62 7.54 -7.14
N ARG A 185 -14.12 6.42 -6.61
CA ARG A 185 -12.70 6.20 -6.30
C ARG A 185 -11.86 5.93 -7.56
N LEU A 186 -12.34 5.08 -8.47
CA LEU A 186 -11.65 4.85 -9.73
C LEU A 186 -11.71 6.07 -10.66
N SER A 187 -12.78 6.87 -10.56
CA SER A 187 -12.82 8.17 -11.23
C SER A 187 -11.69 9.08 -10.78
N ARG A 188 -11.36 9.08 -9.48
CA ARG A 188 -10.23 9.83 -8.92
C ARG A 188 -8.88 9.26 -9.32
N LEU A 189 -8.77 7.93 -9.44
CA LEU A 189 -7.58 7.26 -9.96
C LEU A 189 -7.27 7.70 -11.40
N VAL A 190 -8.31 7.77 -12.25
CA VAL A 190 -8.17 8.30 -13.61
C VAL A 190 -7.79 9.77 -13.59
N ASP A 191 -8.41 10.60 -12.75
CA ASP A 191 -8.04 12.02 -12.64
C ASP A 191 -6.57 12.20 -12.19
N GLN A 192 -6.03 11.32 -11.34
CA GLN A 192 -4.63 11.37 -10.87
C GLN A 192 -3.61 10.87 -11.89
N LEU A 193 -3.87 9.73 -12.55
CA LEU A 193 -3.00 9.19 -13.60
C LEU A 193 -2.91 10.09 -14.84
N THR A 194 -3.81 11.07 -14.93
CA THR A 194 -3.95 11.94 -16.09
C THR A 194 -3.77 13.41 -15.76
N ALA A 195 -3.46 13.71 -14.49
CA ALA A 195 -3.02 15.02 -14.09
C ALA A 195 -1.70 15.35 -14.80
N PRO A 196 -1.57 16.56 -15.40
CA PRO A 196 -0.28 16.99 -15.93
C PRO A 196 0.74 16.98 -14.78
N PRO A 197 2.02 16.65 -15.07
CA PRO A 197 3.05 16.62 -14.03
C PRO A 197 3.06 17.97 -13.30
N PRO A 198 3.18 17.97 -11.96
CA PRO A 198 3.14 19.21 -11.20
C PRO A 198 4.15 20.19 -11.77
N ALA A 199 3.74 21.46 -11.87
CA ALA A 199 4.65 22.53 -12.27
C ALA A 199 5.86 22.47 -11.34
N ARG A 200 7.01 22.17 -11.94
CA ARG A 200 8.29 21.96 -11.28
C ARG A 200 8.53 23.13 -10.32
N TRP A 201 8.75 22.83 -9.04
CA TRP A 201 9.25 23.80 -8.06
C TRP A 201 10.74 24.00 -8.24
#